data_AF-A0AAV0WGR5-F1
#
_entry.id   AF-A0AAV0WGR5-F1
#
_cell.length_a   1.000
_cell.length_b   1.000
_cell.length_c   1.000
_cell.angle_alpha   90.00
_cell.angle_beta   90.00
_cell.angle_gamma   90.00
#
_symmetry.space_group_name_H-M   'P 1'
#
loop_
_entity.id
_entity.type
_entity.pdbx_description
1 polymer ?
#
loop_
_entity_poly.entity_id
_entity_poly.type
_entity_poly.pdbx_seq_one_letter_code
_entity_poly.pdbx_strand_id
1 'polypeptide(L)'
;MCWDLMIFQLLYTSNGILYYPLRTSFNKSLTNGNLPSVWNISSVKPFLKSVDPTLITNYRPLEINLLFIGKAFELLALTKD
;
A
#
# COMPACT_ATOMS: atom_id res chain seq x y z
N MET A 1 -8.52 -6.86 7.70
CA MET A 1 -9.86 -6.24 7.57
C MET A 1 -10.12 -5.04 8.50
N CYS A 2 -9.11 -4.43 9.14
CA CYS A 2 -9.25 -3.15 9.87
C CYS A 2 -8.34 -2.03 9.27
N TRP A 3 -7.27 -2.42 8.57
CA TRP A 3 -6.25 -1.49 8.06
C TRP A 3 -6.69 -0.70 6.82
N ASP A 4 -7.45 -1.31 5.91
CA ASP A 4 -7.98 -0.61 4.73
C ASP A 4 -8.86 0.57 5.14
N LEU A 5 -9.71 0.36 6.16
CA LEU A 5 -10.55 1.43 6.73
C LEU A 5 -9.74 2.56 7.35
N MET A 6 -8.60 2.25 7.99
CA MET A 6 -7.72 3.26 8.58
C MET A 6 -7.03 4.10 7.49
N ILE A 7 -6.63 3.47 6.38
CA ILE A 7 -6.08 4.17 5.21
C ILE A 7 -7.14 5.05 4.55
N PHE A 8 -8.36 4.54 4.34
CA PHE A 8 -9.46 5.32 3.79
C PHE A 8 -9.83 6.50 4.69
N GLN A 9 -9.83 6.31 6.01
CA GLN A 9 -10.08 7.38 6.98
C GLN A 9 -8.99 8.46 6.91
N LEU A 10 -7.72 8.06 6.83
CA LEU A 10 -6.59 9.00 6.70
C LEU A 10 -6.70 9.78 5.39
N LEU A 11 -6.96 9.11 4.26
CA LEU A 11 -7.21 9.72 2.96
C LEU A 11 -8.33 10.74 3.00
N TYR A 12 -9.46 10.34 3.59
CA TYR A 12 -10.66 11.18 3.64
C TYR A 12 -10.43 12.43 4.48
N THR A 13 -9.76 12.28 5.63
CA THR A 13 -9.48 13.39 6.56
C THR A 13 -8.37 14.33 6.08
N SER A 14 -7.37 13.80 5.35
CA SER A 14 -6.21 14.57 4.88
C SER A 14 -6.26 14.94 3.39
N ASN A 15 -7.39 14.70 2.72
CA ASN A 15 -7.55 14.83 1.26
C ASN A 15 -7.07 16.19 0.76
N GLY A 16 -7.45 17.30 1.40
CA GLY A 16 -7.05 18.64 0.98
C GLY A 16 -5.54 18.91 1.02
N ILE A 17 -4.83 18.30 1.97
CA ILE A 17 -3.38 18.53 2.18
C ILE A 17 -2.57 17.59 1.29
N LEU A 18 -3.00 16.32 1.18
CA LEU A 18 -2.25 15.31 0.44
C LEU A 18 -2.58 15.28 -1.05
N TYR A 19 -3.71 15.84 -1.48
CA TYR A 19 -4.14 15.82 -2.88
C TYR A 19 -3.08 16.38 -3.83
N TYR A 20 -2.61 17.61 -3.58
CA TYR A 20 -1.65 18.27 -4.47
C TYR A 20 -0.29 17.54 -4.57
N PRO A 21 0.39 17.17 -3.46
CA PRO A 21 1.66 16.46 -3.55
C PRO A 21 1.52 15.05 -4.12
N LEU A 22 0.44 14.32 -3.80
CA LEU A 22 0.19 12.98 -4.37
C LEU A 22 -0.07 13.06 -5.86
N ARG A 23 -0.97 13.94 -6.31
CA ARG A 23 -1.27 14.16 -7.73
C ARG A 23 0.00 14.50 -8.52
N THR A 24 0.80 15.43 -8.01
CA THR A 24 2.03 15.87 -8.67
C THR A 24 3.04 14.71 -8.77
N SER A 25 3.21 13.96 -7.68
CA SER A 25 4.13 12.83 -7.64
C SER A 25 3.69 11.69 -8.56
N PHE A 26 2.39 11.36 -8.57
CA PHE A 26 1.82 10.32 -9.42
C PHE A 26 1.93 10.68 -10.90
N ASN A 27 1.57 11.91 -11.28
CA ASN A 27 1.71 12.36 -12.67
C ASN A 27 3.16 12.31 -13.14
N LYS A 28 4.12 12.69 -12.28
CA LYS A 28 5.54 12.60 -12.60
C LYS A 28 6.01 11.15 -12.75
N SER A 29 5.57 10.26 -11.87
CA SER A 29 5.84 8.81 -11.96
C SER A 29 5.31 8.22 -13.27
N LEU A 30 4.06 8.56 -13.63
CA LEU A 30 3.42 8.10 -14.87
C LEU A 30 4.11 8.65 -16.12
N THR A 31 4.46 9.94 -16.12
CA THR A 31 5.14 10.59 -17.27
C THR A 31 6.53 10.02 -17.49
N ASN A 32 7.26 9.75 -16.40
CA ASN A 32 8.63 9.25 -16.47
C ASN A 32 8.71 7.72 -16.58
N GLY A 33 7.60 7.00 -16.41
CA GLY A 33 7.56 5.53 -16.38
C GLY A 33 8.26 4.90 -15.17
N ASN A 34 8.55 5.68 -14.13
CA ASN A 34 9.41 5.25 -13.02
C ASN A 34 8.67 5.38 -11.68
N LEU A 35 8.46 4.23 -11.02
CA LEU A 35 7.90 4.17 -9.67
C LEU A 35 8.99 4.32 -8.60
N PRO A 36 8.84 5.28 -7.66
CA PRO A 36 9.74 5.37 -6.52
C PRO A 36 9.72 4.08 -5.69
N SER A 37 10.89 3.49 -5.44
CA SER A 37 11.03 2.27 -4.64
C SER A 37 10.46 2.42 -3.23
N VAL A 38 10.49 3.63 -2.67
CA VAL A 38 9.90 3.96 -1.36
C VAL A 38 8.38 3.74 -1.30
N TRP A 39 7.67 3.81 -2.42
CA TRP A 39 6.23 3.53 -2.47
C TRP A 39 5.92 2.03 -2.42
N ASN A 40 6.92 1.18 -2.66
CA ASN A 40 6.82 -0.27 -2.60
C ASN A 40 7.43 -0.86 -1.32
N ILE A 41 7.67 -0.03 -0.30
CA ILE A 41 8.14 -0.49 1.00
C ILE A 41 6.94 -0.99 1.81
N SER A 42 7.08 -2.20 2.35
CA SER A 42 6.07 -2.80 3.20
C SER A 42 6.65 -3.46 4.45
N SER A 43 5.87 -3.46 5.52
CA SER A 43 6.19 -4.28 6.70
C SER A 43 5.81 -5.73 6.43
N VAL A 44 6.78 -6.64 6.55
CA VAL A 44 6.55 -8.08 6.41
C VAL A 44 6.26 -8.67 7.78
N LYS A 45 5.09 -9.31 7.92
CA LYS A 45 4.73 -10.08 9.11
C LYS A 45 4.57 -11.55 8.75
N PRO A 46 5.16 -12.47 9.52
CA PRO A 46 4.91 -13.88 9.35
C PRO A 46 3.45 -14.19 9.74
N PHE A 47 2.71 -14.80 8.82
CA PHE A 47 1.33 -15.25 9.04
C PHE A 47 1.26 -16.76 8.96
N LEU A 48 0.70 -17.36 10.01
CA LEU A 48 0.54 -18.81 10.09
C LEU A 48 -0.48 -19.30 9.05
N LYS A 49 -0.06 -20.14 8.11
CA LYS A 49 -0.98 -20.99 7.35
C LYS A 49 -1.57 -21.94 8.38
N SER A 50 -2.90 -22.07 8.47
CA SER A 50 -3.71 -22.77 9.49
C SER A 50 -3.32 -24.24 9.77
N VAL A 51 -2.09 -24.45 10.24
CA VAL A 51 -1.30 -25.67 10.43
C VAL A 51 -0.48 -25.43 11.71
N ASP A 52 0.27 -26.44 12.15
CA ASP A 52 1.15 -26.41 13.33
C ASP A 52 1.99 -25.11 13.44
N PRO A 53 1.81 -24.30 14.50
CA PRO A 53 2.54 -23.05 14.73
C PRO A 53 4.01 -23.26 15.13
N THR A 54 4.43 -24.47 15.46
CA THR A 54 5.81 -24.75 15.91
C THR A 54 6.80 -24.83 14.75
N LEU A 55 6.32 -25.06 13.53
CA LEU A 55 7.15 -25.17 12.33
C LEU A 55 7.23 -23.84 11.58
N ILE A 56 8.43 -23.26 11.50
CA ILE A 56 8.66 -21.97 10.82
C ILE A 56 8.27 -21.98 9.33
N THR A 57 8.32 -23.14 8.68
CA THR A 57 7.91 -23.35 7.29
C THR A 57 6.41 -23.15 7.05
N ASN A 58 5.60 -23.17 8.11
CA ASN A 58 4.15 -22.97 8.03
C ASN A 58 3.77 -21.49 8.02
N TYR A 59 4.71 -20.59 8.27
CA TYR A 59 4.48 -19.16 8.12
C TYR A 59 4.71 -18.75 6.66
N ARG A 60 3.81 -17.93 6.12
CA ARG A 60 4.09 -17.16 4.90
C ARG A 60 4.43 -15.72 5.26
N PRO A 61 5.37 -15.08 4.55
CA PRO A 61 5.50 -13.64 4.63
C PRO A 61 4.23 -13.01 4.06
N LEU A 62 3.58 -12.15 4.85
CA LEU A 62 2.54 -11.25 4.36
C LEU A 62 3.03 -9.82 4.49
N GLU A 63 2.87 -9.08 3.41
CA GLU A 63 3.03 -7.63 3.40
C GLU A 63 1.79 -7.01 4.04
N ILE A 64 1.94 -6.46 5.24
CA ILE A 64 0.80 -5.96 6.04
C ILE A 64 0.67 -4.44 5.98
N ASN A 65 1.74 -3.71 5.69
CA ASN A 65 1.74 -2.25 5.66
C ASN A 65 2.44 -1.73 4.41
N LEU A 66 1.81 -1.84 3.24
CA LEU A 66 2.26 -1.09 2.07
C LEU A 66 2.15 0.41 2.41
N LEU A 67 3.17 1.21 2.09
CA LEU A 67 3.08 2.65 2.28
C LEU A 67 1.78 3.16 1.65
N PHE A 68 0.99 3.94 2.40
CA PHE A 68 -0.31 4.46 1.97
C PHE A 68 -0.29 5.00 0.52
N ILE A 69 0.79 5.67 0.15
CA ILE A 69 1.02 6.24 -1.19
C ILE A 69 1.04 5.17 -2.28
N GLY A 70 1.69 4.03 -2.06
CA GLY A 70 1.73 2.91 -3.01
C GLY A 70 0.34 2.31 -3.23
N LYS A 71 -0.44 2.15 -2.15
CA LYS A 71 -1.80 1.61 -2.26
C LYS A 71 -2.76 2.58 -2.97
N ALA A 72 -2.64 3.88 -2.71
CA ALA A 72 -3.40 4.90 -3.42
C ALA A 72 -3.06 4.93 -4.92
N PHE A 73 -1.78 4.75 -5.27
CA PHE A 73 -1.36 4.64 -6.66
C PHE A 73 -1.94 3.41 -7.35
N GLU A 74 -1.88 2.23 -6.71
CA GLU A 74 -2.51 1.00 -7.23
C GLU A 74 -4.00 1.19 -7.49
N LEU A 75 -4.74 1.81 -6.57
CA LEU A 75 -6.17 2.05 -6.73
C LEU A 75 -6.46 2.94 -7.95
N LEU A 76 -5.67 4.00 -8.17
CA LEU A 76 -5.80 4.86 -9.35
C LEU A 76 -5.44 4.13 -10.65
N ALA A 77 -4.46 3.23 -10.62
CA ALA A 77 -4.11 2.42 -11.79
C ALA A 77 -5.15 1.33 -12.09
N LEU A 78 -5.87 0.84 -11.06
CA LEU A 78 -6.92 -0.16 -11.18
C LEU A 78 -8.28 0.42 -11.54
N THR A 79 -8.53 1.70 -11.28
CA THR A 79 -9.66 2.44 -11.87
C THR A 79 -9.40 2.62 -13.37
N LYS A 80 -9.72 1.57 -14.14
CA LYS A 80 -9.87 1.64 -15.59
C LYS A 80 -11.17 2.36 -15.94
N ASP A 81 -11.12 3.16 -17.00
CA ASP A 81 -12.25 3.81 -17.67
C ASP A 81 -13.42 2.85 -17.96
#